data_AF-A0A952UFX5-F1
#
_entry.id   AF-A0A952UFX5-F1
#
_cell.length_a   1.000
_cell.length_b   1.000
_cell.length_c   1.000
_cell.angle_alpha   90.00
_cell.angle_beta   90.00
_cell.angle_gamma   90.00
#
_symmetry.space_group_name_H-M   'P 1'
#
loop_
_entity.id
_entity.type
_entity.pdbx_description
1 polymer ?
#
loop_
_entity_poly.entity_id
_entity_poly.type
_entity_poly.pdbx_seq_one_letter_code
_entity_poly.pdbx_strand_id
1 'polypeptide(L)'
;MADFRAERMPSPEGEGRAKSSLESAYETYFSVNKSVNKRIFGAFPELREMLRGYAGARLLDLLGFWMMWQVAGGFEGTQQALGISKSQMYRRIALFREAFGEHPDTADFPGITINPAEFLEGMAVRLKAERPK
;
A
#
# COMPACT_ATOMS: atom_id res chain seq x y z
N MET A 1 -5.05 -7.92 20.41
CA MET A 1 -4.95 -8.77 19.20
C MET A 1 -3.85 -9.77 19.47
N ALA A 2 -4.14 -11.07 19.36
CA ALA A 2 -3.15 -12.10 19.63
C ALA A 2 -2.06 -12.07 18.55
N ASP A 3 -0.81 -11.87 18.98
CA ASP A 3 0.40 -11.96 18.17
C ASP A 3 0.82 -13.43 18.15
N PHE A 4 0.71 -14.09 17.00
CA PHE A 4 0.97 -15.53 16.84
C PHE A 4 2.45 -15.83 16.52
N ARG A 5 3.36 -14.91 16.84
CA ARG A 5 4.80 -15.07 16.62
C ARG A 5 5.45 -15.82 17.79
N ALA A 6 6.47 -16.64 17.49
CA ALA A 6 7.25 -17.38 18.49
C ALA A 6 8.03 -16.45 19.44
N GLU A 7 8.41 -15.26 18.98
CA GLU A 7 8.96 -14.18 19.79
C GLU A 7 8.17 -12.89 19.58
N ARG A 8 7.89 -12.20 20.68
CA ARG A 8 7.12 -10.95 20.68
C ARG A 8 8.01 -9.82 20.15
N MET A 9 7.54 -9.08 19.15
CA MET A 9 8.29 -7.91 18.66
C MET A 9 8.44 -6.87 19.79
N PRO A 10 9.59 -6.17 19.86
CA PRO A 10 9.88 -5.21 20.94
C PRO A 10 8.94 -3.98 20.93
N SER A 11 8.27 -3.70 19.80
CA SER A 11 7.35 -2.58 19.64
C SER A 11 6.26 -2.90 18.60
N PRO A 12 5.05 -2.30 18.70
CA PRO A 12 4.05 -2.29 17.62
C PRO A 12 4.57 -1.72 16.28
N GLU A 13 5.62 -0.89 16.33
CA GLU A 13 6.34 -0.33 15.16
C GLU A 13 7.32 -1.33 14.53
N GLY A 14 7.42 -2.55 15.06
CA GLY A 14 8.48 -3.50 14.71
C GLY A 14 9.86 -2.97 15.09
N GLU A 15 10.82 -3.06 14.17
CA GLU A 15 12.20 -2.59 14.37
C GLU A 15 12.38 -1.08 14.17
N GLY A 16 11.31 -0.32 13.89
CA GLY A 16 11.36 1.16 13.80
C GLY A 16 12.07 1.73 12.56
N ARG A 17 12.52 0.89 11.61
CA ARG A 17 13.26 1.31 10.40
C ARG A 17 12.48 2.25 9.48
N ALA A 18 11.16 2.12 9.42
CA ALA A 18 10.31 2.98 8.59
C ALA A 18 10.06 4.35 9.23
N LYS A 19 10.05 4.43 10.57
CA LYS A 19 9.89 5.69 11.30
C LYS A 19 11.14 6.56 11.18
N SER A 20 12.33 5.96 11.29
CA SER A 20 13.60 6.69 11.15
C SER A 20 13.83 7.25 9.73
N SER A 21 13.40 6.55 8.69
CA SER A 21 13.46 7.06 7.31
C SER A 21 12.39 8.13 7.03
N LEU A 22 11.20 8.00 7.64
CA LEU A 22 10.13 8.98 7.51
C LEU A 22 10.37 10.25 8.33
N GLU A 23 10.99 10.20 9.51
CA GLU A 23 11.27 11.41 10.31
C GLU A 23 12.08 12.45 9.51
N SER A 24 13.00 12.02 8.64
CA SER A 24 13.72 12.89 7.70
C SER A 24 12.88 13.41 6.52
N ALA A 25 11.80 12.72 6.14
CA ALA A 25 10.93 13.07 5.00
C ALA A 25 9.58 13.67 5.42
N TYR A 26 9.29 13.67 6.72
CA TYR A 26 7.97 14.00 7.29
C TYR A 26 7.60 15.46 7.05
N GLU A 27 8.56 16.38 7.12
CA GLU A 27 8.30 17.81 6.85
C GLU A 27 7.85 18.06 5.42
N THR A 28 8.41 17.34 4.44
CA THR A 28 8.06 17.47 3.02
C THR A 28 6.73 16.78 2.71
N TYR A 29 6.49 15.57 3.21
CA TYR A 29 5.22 14.86 3.00
C TYR A 29 4.04 15.59 3.66
N PHE A 30 4.22 16.09 4.89
CA PHE A 30 3.17 16.79 5.64
C PHE A 30 2.83 18.16 5.02
N SER A 31 3.80 18.88 4.44
CA SER A 31 3.56 20.18 3.79
C SER A 31 2.83 20.05 2.44
N VAL A 32 3.16 19.03 1.64
CA VAL A 32 2.51 18.76 0.34
C VAL A 32 1.10 18.21 0.53
N ASN A 33 0.90 17.27 1.46
CA ASN A 33 -0.42 16.67 1.65
C ASN A 33 -1.42 17.65 2.30
N LYS A 34 -0.94 18.61 3.11
CA LYS A 34 -1.75 19.66 3.74
C LYS A 34 -2.24 20.74 2.78
N SER A 35 -1.60 20.93 1.61
CA SER A 35 -2.02 21.91 0.61
C SER A 35 -3.17 21.40 -0.27
N VAL A 36 -3.12 20.12 -0.68
CA VAL A 36 -4.14 19.47 -1.51
C VAL A 36 -5.45 19.26 -0.73
N ASN A 37 -5.35 18.91 0.55
CA ASN A 37 -6.48 18.54 1.39
C ASN A 37 -7.11 19.72 2.18
N LYS A 38 -6.52 20.92 2.13
CA LYS A 38 -6.93 22.06 2.99
C LYS A 38 -8.36 22.57 2.74
N ARG A 39 -8.85 22.51 1.50
CA ARG A 39 -10.17 23.07 1.13
C ARG A 39 -11.32 22.18 1.59
N ILE A 40 -11.21 20.87 1.42
CA ILE A 40 -12.29 19.91 1.76
C ILE A 40 -12.34 19.69 3.29
N PHE A 41 -11.18 19.47 3.92
CA PHE A 41 -11.12 19.23 5.37
C PHE A 41 -11.18 20.51 6.22
N GLY A 42 -11.05 21.69 5.60
CA GLY A 42 -11.30 22.97 6.26
C GLY A 42 -12.78 23.30 6.37
N ALA A 43 -13.63 22.78 5.47
CA ALA A 43 -15.07 23.03 5.47
C ALA A 43 -15.85 22.16 6.48
N PHE A 44 -15.34 20.95 6.80
CA PHE A 44 -16.01 20.02 7.72
C PHE A 44 -14.98 19.29 8.62
N PRO A 45 -14.58 19.89 9.75
CA PRO A 45 -13.56 19.32 10.63
C PRO A 45 -13.96 17.98 11.27
N GLU A 46 -15.25 17.75 11.53
CA GLU A 46 -15.77 16.49 12.09
C GLU A 46 -15.72 15.35 11.06
N LEU A 47 -15.94 15.68 9.78
CA LEU A 47 -15.83 14.73 8.67
C LEU A 47 -14.40 14.22 8.50
N ARG A 48 -13.40 15.06 8.84
CA ARG A 48 -11.98 14.70 8.82
C ARG A 48 -11.67 13.57 9.81
N GLU A 49 -12.18 13.65 11.02
CA GLU A 49 -11.92 12.65 12.07
C GLU A 49 -12.62 11.33 11.76
N MET A 50 -13.85 11.41 11.26
CA MET A 50 -14.63 10.24 10.88
C MET A 50 -14.07 9.51 9.66
N LEU A 51 -13.61 10.24 8.64
CA LEU A 51 -13.11 9.65 7.39
C LEU A 51 -11.63 9.27 7.45
N ARG A 52 -10.86 9.70 8.46
CA ARG A 52 -9.40 9.47 8.51
C ARG A 52 -9.04 7.99 8.45
N GLY A 53 -9.72 7.18 9.25
CA GLY A 53 -9.51 5.74 9.30
C GLY A 53 -9.92 5.05 8.00
N TYR A 54 -11.06 5.48 7.43
CA TYR A 54 -11.58 4.94 6.18
C TYR A 54 -10.68 5.27 4.98
N ALA A 55 -10.29 6.53 4.83
CA ALA A 55 -9.41 6.98 3.76
C ALA A 55 -8.02 6.32 3.84
N GLY A 56 -7.47 6.18 5.04
CA GLY A 56 -6.21 5.47 5.26
C GLY A 56 -6.29 3.99 4.87
N ALA A 57 -7.32 3.28 5.32
CA ALA A 57 -7.55 1.89 4.95
C ALA A 57 -7.77 1.71 3.44
N ARG A 58 -8.48 2.65 2.81
CA ARG A 58 -8.72 2.64 1.36
C ARG A 58 -7.43 2.85 0.58
N LEU A 59 -6.61 3.82 0.97
CA LEU A 59 -5.30 4.07 0.35
C LEU A 59 -4.36 2.87 0.51
N LEU A 60 -4.33 2.26 1.69
CA LEU A 60 -3.57 1.03 1.92
C LEU A 60 -4.00 -0.09 0.96
N ASP A 61 -5.30 -0.32 0.83
CA ASP A 61 -5.84 -1.34 -0.09
C ASP A 61 -5.54 -1.00 -1.56
N LEU A 62 -5.56 0.27 -1.96
CA LEU A 62 -5.26 0.68 -3.33
C LEU A 62 -3.75 0.62 -3.66
N LEU A 63 -2.88 0.99 -2.73
CA LEU A 63 -1.43 0.86 -2.89
C LEU A 63 -1.01 -0.61 -2.89
N GLY A 64 -1.60 -1.43 -2.01
CA GLY A 64 -1.41 -2.88 -2.03
C GLY A 64 -1.90 -3.49 -3.34
N PHE A 65 -3.05 -3.02 -3.86
CA PHE A 65 -3.56 -3.41 -5.16
C PHE A 65 -2.58 -3.05 -6.30
N TRP A 66 -2.02 -1.84 -6.31
CA TRP A 66 -1.03 -1.45 -7.31
C TRP A 66 0.26 -2.26 -7.21
N MET A 67 0.78 -2.52 -6.02
CA MET A 67 1.94 -3.40 -5.84
C MET A 67 1.67 -4.80 -6.41
N MET A 68 0.50 -5.36 -6.11
CA MET A 68 0.09 -6.65 -6.67
C MET A 68 -0.07 -6.58 -8.19
N TRP A 69 -0.57 -5.48 -8.74
CA TRP A 69 -0.64 -5.26 -10.19
C TRP A 69 0.73 -5.38 -10.85
N GLN A 70 1.74 -4.71 -10.28
CA GLN A 70 3.10 -4.70 -10.80
C GLN A 70 3.77 -6.08 -10.69
N VAL A 71 3.61 -6.77 -9.55
CA VAL A 71 4.27 -8.07 -9.31
C VAL A 71 3.56 -9.22 -10.04
N ALA A 72 2.24 -9.22 -10.09
CA ALA A 72 1.46 -10.31 -10.66
C ALA A 72 1.25 -10.18 -12.18
N GLY A 73 1.77 -9.13 -12.83
CA GLY A 73 1.69 -8.98 -14.28
C GLY A 73 0.33 -8.49 -14.77
N GLY A 74 -0.26 -7.53 -14.06
CA GLY A 74 -1.46 -6.82 -14.50
C GLY A 74 -2.75 -7.60 -14.26
N PHE A 75 -3.72 -7.46 -15.17
CA PHE A 75 -5.12 -7.81 -14.91
C PHE A 75 -5.33 -9.29 -14.53
N GLU A 76 -4.93 -10.22 -15.41
CA GLU A 76 -5.23 -11.65 -15.21
C GLU A 76 -4.43 -12.24 -14.05
N GLY A 77 -3.14 -11.93 -13.95
CA GLY A 77 -2.31 -12.44 -12.88
C GLY A 77 -2.71 -11.87 -11.52
N THR A 78 -3.08 -10.59 -11.44
CA THR A 78 -3.62 -10.00 -10.19
C THR A 78 -4.96 -10.62 -9.83
N GLN A 79 -5.84 -10.84 -10.82
CA GLN A 79 -7.12 -11.50 -10.60
C GLN A 79 -6.94 -12.90 -10.01
N GLN A 80 -6.01 -13.69 -10.56
CA GLN A 80 -5.69 -15.03 -10.08
C GLN A 80 -5.04 -14.99 -8.69
N ALA A 81 -4.05 -14.11 -8.49
CA ALA A 81 -3.34 -13.98 -7.22
C ALA A 81 -4.26 -13.56 -6.07
N LEU A 82 -5.23 -12.68 -6.34
CA LEU A 82 -6.20 -12.23 -5.34
C LEU A 82 -7.44 -13.14 -5.24
N GLY A 83 -7.63 -14.07 -6.18
CA GLY A 83 -8.79 -14.97 -6.21
C GLY A 83 -10.13 -14.25 -6.38
N ILE A 84 -10.16 -13.11 -7.08
CA ILE A 84 -11.35 -12.26 -7.22
C ILE A 84 -12.01 -12.36 -8.60
N SER A 85 -13.30 -12.00 -8.66
CA SER A 85 -14.04 -11.93 -9.91
C SER A 85 -13.60 -10.77 -10.80
N LYS A 86 -13.84 -10.87 -12.12
CA LYS A 86 -13.60 -9.77 -13.08
C LYS A 86 -14.31 -8.48 -12.67
N SER A 87 -15.53 -8.56 -12.16
CA SER A 87 -16.29 -7.40 -11.68
C SER A 87 -15.63 -6.73 -10.46
N GLN A 88 -15.05 -7.51 -9.55
CA GLN A 88 -14.25 -6.96 -8.43
C GLN A 88 -12.98 -6.29 -8.94
N MET A 89 -12.33 -6.84 -9.97
CA MET A 89 -11.17 -6.21 -10.60
C MET A 89 -11.52 -4.84 -11.21
N TYR A 90 -12.58 -4.76 -12.02
CA TYR A 90 -13.00 -3.49 -12.61
C TYR A 90 -13.36 -2.44 -11.55
N ARG A 91 -14.02 -2.85 -10.45
CA ARG A 91 -14.28 -1.94 -9.32
C ARG A 91 -13.00 -1.41 -8.69
N ARG A 92 -11.99 -2.25 -8.49
CA ARG A 92 -10.69 -1.84 -7.93
C ARG A 92 -9.95 -0.89 -8.87
N ILE A 93 -9.95 -1.15 -10.17
CA ILE A 93 -9.36 -0.27 -11.19
C ILE A 93 -10.06 1.09 -11.20
N ALA A 94 -11.39 1.11 -11.16
CA ALA A 94 -12.17 2.35 -11.12
C ALA A 94 -11.84 3.18 -9.87
N LEU A 95 -11.80 2.54 -8.70
CA LEU A 95 -11.46 3.20 -7.44
C LEU A 95 -10.00 3.68 -7.41
N PHE A 96 -9.08 2.95 -8.06
CA PHE A 96 -7.70 3.39 -8.21
C PHE A 96 -7.60 4.64 -9.10
N ARG A 97 -8.28 4.63 -10.24
CA ARG A 97 -8.38 5.80 -11.14
C ARG A 97 -9.00 7.00 -10.45
N GLU A 98 -10.02 6.80 -9.63
CA GLU A 98 -10.66 7.87 -8.86
C GLU A 98 -9.70 8.48 -7.84
N ALA A 99 -8.88 7.65 -7.18
CA ALA A 99 -7.95 8.11 -6.15
C ALA A 99 -6.67 8.77 -6.71
N PHE A 100 -6.13 8.24 -7.81
CA PHE A 100 -4.82 8.64 -8.33
C PHE A 100 -4.88 9.31 -9.71
N GLY A 101 -6.04 9.35 -10.36
CA GLY A 101 -6.22 9.97 -11.68
C GLY A 101 -5.76 9.11 -12.87
N GLU A 102 -5.06 8.01 -12.63
CA GLU A 102 -4.41 7.20 -13.66
C GLU A 102 -4.74 5.72 -13.55
N HIS A 103 -4.45 4.94 -14.61
CA HIS A 103 -4.60 3.49 -14.58
C HIS A 103 -3.43 2.86 -13.80
N PRO A 104 -3.64 1.79 -13.00
CA PRO A 104 -2.57 1.15 -12.23
C PRO A 104 -1.38 0.67 -13.06
N ASP A 105 -1.58 0.42 -14.34
CA ASP A 105 -0.54 0.01 -15.29
C ASP A 105 0.42 1.15 -15.67
N THR A 106 -0.08 2.38 -15.71
CA THR A 106 0.70 3.58 -16.08
C THR A 106 1.09 4.41 -14.86
N ALA A 107 0.47 4.17 -13.72
CA ALA A 107 0.70 4.92 -12.51
C ALA A 107 2.12 4.70 -12.00
N ASP A 108 2.87 5.80 -11.94
CA ASP A 108 4.20 5.86 -11.36
C ASP A 108 4.14 6.64 -10.04
N PHE A 109 4.80 6.10 -9.02
CA PHE A 109 4.95 6.74 -7.71
C PHE A 109 6.43 7.05 -7.49
N PRO A 110 6.86 8.30 -7.77
CA PRO A 110 8.26 8.68 -7.64
C PRO A 110 8.83 8.30 -6.27
N GLY A 111 9.96 7.60 -6.27
CA GLY A 111 10.61 7.07 -5.07
C GLY A 111 10.20 5.64 -4.69
N ILE A 112 9.27 5.03 -5.42
CA ILE A 112 8.91 3.61 -5.26
C ILE A 112 9.24 2.87 -6.56
N THR A 113 10.29 2.05 -6.52
CA THR A 113 10.67 1.19 -7.65
C THR A 113 10.35 -0.26 -7.32
N ILE A 114 9.61 -0.93 -8.19
CA ILE A 114 9.32 -2.36 -8.10
C ILE A 114 10.05 -3.07 -9.24
N ASN A 115 10.96 -3.96 -8.88
CA ASN A 115 11.51 -4.95 -9.82
C ASN A 115 10.82 -6.30 -9.54
N PRO A 116 9.85 -6.73 -10.38
CA PRO A 116 9.11 -7.96 -10.13
C PRO A 116 10.01 -9.20 -10.07
N ALA A 117 11.07 -9.25 -10.87
CA ALA A 117 11.98 -10.40 -10.91
C ALA A 117 12.77 -10.52 -9.60
N GLU A 118 13.38 -9.42 -9.14
CA GLU A 118 14.11 -9.39 -7.86
C GLU A 118 13.16 -9.67 -6.67
N PHE A 119 11.94 -9.14 -6.72
CA PHE A 119 10.94 -9.39 -5.69
C PHE A 119 10.60 -10.88 -5.58
N LEU A 120 10.31 -11.53 -6.71
CA LEU A 120 9.96 -12.96 -6.76
C LEU A 120 11.14 -13.85 -6.37
N GLU A 121 12.36 -13.52 -6.81
CA GLU A 121 13.57 -14.24 -6.41
C GLU A 121 13.81 -14.15 -4.90
N GLY A 122 13.72 -12.94 -4.33
CA GLY A 122 13.87 -12.74 -2.89
C GLY A 122 12.85 -13.52 -2.07
N MET A 123 11.60 -13.60 -2.54
CA MET A 123 10.55 -14.40 -1.92
C MET A 123 10.85 -15.91 -1.99
N ALA A 124 11.35 -16.40 -3.12
CA ALA A 124 11.72 -17.80 -3.28
C ALA A 124 12.89 -18.20 -2.37
N VAL A 125 13.87 -17.32 -2.17
CA VAL A 125 14.99 -17.53 -1.24
C VAL A 125 14.49 -17.64 0.21
N ARG A 126 13.60 -16.73 0.63
CA ARG A 126 13.03 -16.76 1.99
C ARG A 126 12.24 -18.04 2.27
N LEU A 127 11.40 -18.47 1.34
CA LEU A 127 10.62 -19.70 1.48
C LEU A 127 11.50 -20.94 1.62
N LYS A 128 12.68 -20.97 0.97
CA LYS A 128 13.66 -22.06 1.11
C LYS A 128 14.38 -22.03 2.46
N ALA A 129 14.62 -20.85 3.03
CA ALA A 129 15.28 -20.70 4.32
C ALA A 129 14.39 -21.13 5.50
N GLU A 130 13.07 -20.91 5.41
CA GLU A 130 12.10 -21.23 6.47
C GLU A 130 11.61 -22.68 6.46
N ARG A 131 11.84 -23.44 5.38
CA ARG A 131 11.56 -24.87 5.29
C ARG A 131 12.85 -25.68 5.44
N PRO A 132 13.27 -26.06 6.66
CA PRO A 132 14.37 -27.00 6.81
C PRO A 132 13.99 -28.33 6.15
N LYS A 133 14.95 -28.94 5.46
CA LYS A 133 14.82 -30.29 4.90
C LYS A 133 14.59 -31.33 5.99
#